data_AF-A0A3M2B705-F1
#
_entry.id   AF-A0A3M2B705-F1
#
_cell.length_a   1.000
_cell.length_b   1.000
_cell.length_c   1.000
_cell.angle_alpha   90.00
_cell.angle_beta   90.00
_cell.angle_gamma   90.00
#
_symmetry.space_group_name_H-M   'P 1'
#
loop_
_entity.id
_entity.type
_entity.pdbx_description
1 polymer ?
#
loop_
_entity_poly.entity_id
_entity_poly.type
_entity_poly.pdbx_seq_one_letter_code
_entity_poly.pdbx_strand_id
1 'polypeptide(L)'
;MQRELDRRLSQVDELVAERESLLARLEELDSQIAAAGGPAGPGRPRKVSGRRTRSAGRARGTGVGRKRPKNSMSLAEAMQKLLRNKTMSVTEIASAVQKAGYRTNAENFRTIVNQTLIKDDRFKKVARGQYTAA
;
A
#
# COMPACT_ATOMS: atom_id res chain seq x y z
N MET A 1 -53.66 2.63 4.89
CA MET A 1 -53.03 2.04 3.68
C MET A 1 -52.19 3.06 2.91
N GLN A 2 -52.70 4.22 2.47
CA GLN A 2 -51.93 5.17 1.65
C GLN A 2 -50.69 5.80 2.35
N ARG A 3 -50.82 6.27 3.60
CA ARG A 3 -49.71 6.89 4.36
C ARG A 3 -48.48 5.99 4.59
N GLU A 4 -48.65 4.69 4.53
CA GLU A 4 -47.55 3.73 4.74
C GLU A 4 -46.78 3.45 3.45
N LEU A 5 -47.44 3.59 2.30
CA LEU A 5 -46.79 3.59 0.99
C LEU A 5 -45.95 4.85 0.81
N ASP A 6 -46.48 6.03 1.19
CA ASP A 6 -45.76 7.30 1.08
C ASP A 6 -44.46 7.29 1.91
N ARG A 7 -44.48 6.71 3.11
CA ARG A 7 -43.28 6.56 3.96
C ARG A 7 -42.23 5.62 3.35
N ARG A 8 -42.66 4.55 2.70
CA ARG A 8 -41.74 3.61 2.03
C ARG A 8 -41.12 4.24 0.78
N LEU A 9 -41.91 5.03 0.04
CA LEU A 9 -41.40 5.77 -1.12
C LEU A 9 -40.35 6.80 -0.70
N SER A 10 -40.63 7.61 0.34
CA SER A 10 -39.64 8.59 0.83
C SER A 10 -38.36 7.93 1.34
N GLN A 11 -38.47 6.78 2.01
CA GLN A 11 -37.30 6.04 2.49
C GLN A 11 -36.47 5.46 1.33
N VAL A 12 -37.12 5.04 0.23
CA VAL A 12 -36.41 4.60 -0.97
C VAL A 12 -35.69 5.77 -1.62
N ASP A 13 -36.33 6.93 -1.72
CA ASP A 13 -35.72 8.13 -2.31
C ASP A 13 -34.48 8.58 -1.51
N GLU A 14 -34.56 8.54 -0.18
CA GLU A 14 -33.41 8.80 0.71
C GLU A 14 -32.25 7.81 0.45
N LEU A 15 -32.56 6.51 0.34
CA LEU A 15 -31.55 5.48 0.06
C LEU A 15 -30.94 5.62 -1.34
N VAL A 16 -31.73 6.06 -2.33
CA VAL A 16 -31.24 6.34 -3.68
C VAL A 16 -30.30 7.54 -3.68
N ALA A 17 -30.65 8.62 -2.98
CA ALA A 17 -29.78 9.78 -2.83
C ALA A 17 -28.48 9.42 -2.10
N GLU A 18 -28.55 8.59 -1.05
CA GLU A 18 -27.37 8.08 -0.36
C GLU A 18 -26.49 7.23 -1.29
N ARG A 19 -27.11 6.33 -2.07
CA ARG A 19 -26.42 5.52 -3.09
C ARG A 19 -25.68 6.39 -4.11
N GLU A 20 -26.32 7.44 -4.62
CA GLU A 20 -25.70 8.36 -5.58
C GLU A 20 -24.52 9.11 -4.96
N SER A 21 -24.65 9.57 -3.72
CA SER A 21 -23.56 10.23 -3.00
C SER A 21 -22.35 9.31 -2.78
N LEU A 22 -22.60 8.03 -2.49
CA LEU A 22 -21.57 7.02 -2.31
C LEU A 22 -20.89 6.67 -3.63
N LEU A 23 -21.63 6.63 -4.73
CA LEU A 23 -21.04 6.43 -6.06
C LEU A 23 -20.12 7.59 -6.44
N ALA A 24 -20.53 8.84 -6.22
CA ALA A 24 -19.68 10.00 -6.48
C ALA A 24 -18.38 9.96 -5.65
N ARG A 25 -18.46 9.56 -4.37
CA ARG A 25 -17.27 9.36 -3.53
C ARG A 25 -16.39 8.21 -3.99
N LEU A 26 -16.98 7.14 -4.50
CA LEU A 26 -16.24 6.01 -5.08
C LEU A 26 -15.49 6.43 -6.34
N GLU A 27 -16.11 7.23 -7.21
CA GLU A 27 -15.46 7.77 -8.41
C GLU A 27 -14.30 8.68 -8.07
N GLU A 28 -14.46 9.57 -7.08
CA GLU A 28 -13.38 10.41 -6.57
C GLU A 28 -12.22 9.54 -6.06
N LEU A 29 -12.52 8.53 -5.24
CA LEU A 29 -11.51 7.61 -4.72
C LEU A 29 -10.82 6.81 -5.83
N ASP A 30 -11.56 6.33 -6.82
CA ASP A 30 -11.01 5.63 -7.98
C ASP A 30 -10.10 6.53 -8.81
N SER A 31 -10.41 7.83 -8.93
CA SER A 31 -9.55 8.82 -9.58
C SER A 31 -8.22 9.00 -8.84
N GLN A 32 -8.26 9.02 -7.50
CA GLN A 32 -7.06 9.11 -6.66
C GLN A 32 -6.22 7.82 -6.76
N ILE A 33 -6.88 6.65 -6.81
CA ILE A 33 -6.21 5.36 -7.00
C ILE A 33 -5.54 5.31 -8.38
N ALA A 34 -6.22 5.78 -9.43
CA ALA A 34 -5.68 5.84 -10.78
C ALA A 34 -4.45 6.76 -10.88
N ALA A 35 -4.54 7.97 -10.28
CA ALA A 35 -3.43 8.93 -10.23
C ALA A 35 -2.21 8.37 -9.48
N ALA A 36 -2.42 7.52 -8.47
CA ALA A 36 -1.37 6.82 -7.74
C ALA A 36 -0.84 5.56 -8.47
N GLY A 37 -1.30 5.27 -9.69
CA GLY A 37 -0.89 4.10 -10.48
C GLY A 37 -1.54 2.78 -10.04
N GLY A 38 -2.59 2.85 -9.23
CA GLY A 38 -3.42 1.72 -8.86
C GLY A 38 -4.45 1.35 -9.94
N PRO A 39 -5.04 0.15 -9.87
CA PRO A 39 -6.08 -0.26 -10.82
C PRO A 39 -7.32 0.63 -10.65
N ALA A 40 -7.67 1.36 -11.69
CA ALA A 40 -8.91 2.15 -11.73
C ALA A 40 -10.09 1.22 -12.03
N GLY A 41 -10.98 1.03 -11.06
CA GLY A 41 -12.30 0.43 -11.25
C GLY A 41 -12.51 -0.94 -10.58
N PRO A 42 -13.79 -1.33 -10.43
CA PRO A 42 -14.18 -2.52 -9.70
C PRO A 42 -13.74 -3.78 -10.45
N GLY A 43 -12.73 -4.44 -9.89
CA GLY A 43 -12.49 -5.86 -10.06
C GLY A 43 -12.33 -6.35 -11.51
N ARG A 44 -11.33 -5.87 -12.24
CA ARG A 44 -10.79 -6.72 -13.33
C ARG A 44 -10.05 -7.88 -12.68
N PRO A 45 -10.41 -9.15 -12.96
CA PRO A 45 -9.64 -10.28 -12.48
C PRO A 45 -8.21 -10.10 -12.95
N ARG A 46 -7.28 -10.12 -12.00
CA ARG A 46 -5.85 -10.11 -12.23
C ARG A 46 -5.58 -11.18 -13.29
N LYS A 47 -5.15 -10.78 -14.48
CA LYS A 47 -4.80 -11.71 -15.56
C LYS A 47 -3.69 -12.60 -15.02
N VAL A 48 -4.04 -13.77 -14.50
CA VAL A 48 -3.09 -14.84 -14.18
C VAL A 48 -2.67 -15.39 -15.53
N SER A 49 -1.79 -14.67 -16.21
CA SER A 49 -1.18 -15.15 -17.44
C SER A 49 -0.22 -16.27 -17.06
N GLY A 50 -0.69 -17.50 -17.22
CA GLY A 50 0.14 -18.63 -17.54
C GLY A 50 0.78 -19.33 -16.35
N ARG A 51 -0.01 -20.22 -15.75
CA ARG A 51 0.49 -21.52 -15.29
C ARG A 51 1.15 -22.23 -16.49
N ARG A 52 2.44 -21.95 -16.77
CA ARG A 52 3.25 -22.81 -17.62
C ARG A 52 3.82 -23.91 -16.75
N THR A 53 3.20 -25.08 -16.91
CA THR A 53 3.77 -26.38 -16.56
C THR A 53 5.23 -26.45 -17.00
N ARG A 54 6.04 -27.04 -16.12
CA ARG A 54 7.50 -27.14 -16.14
C ARG A 54 8.02 -27.68 -17.48
N SER A 55 9.05 -27.05 -18.02
CA SER A 55 10.07 -27.76 -18.81
C SER A 55 11.42 -27.52 -18.16
N ALA A 56 12.06 -28.61 -17.76
CA ALA A 56 13.47 -28.65 -17.41
C ALA A 56 14.28 -27.93 -18.49
N GLY A 57 15.13 -27.01 -18.07
CA GLY A 57 15.91 -26.17 -18.98
C GLY A 57 16.84 -25.30 -18.16
N ARG A 58 17.91 -25.91 -17.65
CA ARG A 58 19.05 -25.19 -17.08
C ARG A 58 19.68 -24.37 -18.22
N ALA A 59 19.33 -23.09 -18.30
CA ALA A 59 20.03 -22.12 -19.13
C ALA A 59 20.52 -20.97 -18.25
N ARG A 60 21.80 -21.04 -17.90
CA ARG A 60 22.62 -19.85 -17.61
C ARG A 60 22.49 -18.91 -18.81
N GLY A 61 22.12 -17.65 -18.59
CA GLY A 61 22.16 -16.66 -19.67
C GLY A 61 21.48 -15.34 -19.34
N THR A 62 22.25 -14.41 -18.79
CA THR A 62 22.28 -12.98 -19.19
C THR A 62 20.93 -12.29 -19.45
N GLY A 63 20.21 -11.94 -18.40
CA GLY A 63 19.22 -10.86 -18.43
C GLY A 63 19.73 -9.74 -17.55
N VAL A 64 19.99 -8.57 -18.14
CA VAL A 64 20.49 -7.33 -17.49
C VAL A 64 19.85 -7.17 -16.13
N GLY A 65 20.56 -7.64 -15.10
CA GLY A 65 20.09 -7.65 -13.73
C GLY A 65 19.95 -6.20 -13.33
N ARG A 66 18.72 -5.76 -13.05
CA ARG A 66 18.46 -4.47 -12.41
C ARG A 66 19.39 -4.43 -11.19
N LYS A 67 20.48 -3.66 -11.27
CA LYS A 67 21.51 -3.62 -10.22
C LYS A 67 20.78 -3.25 -8.94
N ARG A 68 20.56 -4.22 -8.06
CA ARG A 68 20.01 -3.95 -6.75
C ARG A 68 20.97 -2.97 -6.07
N PRO A 69 20.49 -1.84 -5.53
CA PRO A 69 21.34 -0.96 -4.75
C PRO A 69 21.98 -1.80 -3.65
N LYS A 70 23.31 -1.85 -3.65
CA LYS A 70 24.09 -2.59 -2.67
C LYS A 70 24.14 -1.74 -1.40
N ASN A 71 23.12 -1.86 -0.56
CA ASN A 71 23.17 -1.32 0.79
C ASN A 71 23.90 -2.33 1.69
N SER A 72 24.73 -1.81 2.59
CA SER A 72 25.51 -2.61 3.55
C SER A 72 24.63 -3.29 4.62
N MET A 73 23.40 -2.80 4.81
CA MET A 73 22.46 -3.29 5.81
C MET A 73 21.07 -3.43 5.18
N SER A 74 20.26 -4.36 5.69
CA SER A 74 18.86 -4.46 5.29
C SER A 74 18.06 -3.25 5.79
N LEU A 75 16.96 -2.92 5.10
CA LEU A 75 16.07 -1.83 5.50
C LEU A 75 15.56 -2.01 6.94
N ALA A 76 15.22 -3.25 7.32
CA ALA A 76 14.76 -3.60 8.65
C ALA A 76 15.83 -3.36 9.73
N GLU A 77 17.09 -3.73 9.49
CA GLU A 77 18.18 -3.49 10.44
C GLU A 77 18.49 -1.99 10.60
N ALA A 78 18.46 -1.23 9.50
CA ALA A 78 18.66 0.21 9.54
C ALA A 78 17.55 0.88 10.37
N MET A 79 16.30 0.46 10.18
CA MET A 79 15.14 0.95 10.94
C MET A 79 15.18 0.52 12.41
N GLN A 80 15.59 -0.71 12.71
CA GLN A 80 15.72 -1.19 14.08
C GLN A 80 16.74 -0.36 14.87
N LYS A 81 17.89 -0.03 14.28
CA LYS A 81 18.89 0.86 14.92
C LYS A 81 18.35 2.27 15.18
N LEU A 82 17.52 2.79 14.27
CA LEU A 82 16.91 4.12 14.37
C LEU A 82 15.79 4.20 15.40
N LEU A 83 14.93 3.19 15.43
CA LEU A 83 13.71 3.16 16.25
C LEU A 83 13.92 2.60 17.66
N ARG A 84 15.11 2.05 17.98
CA ARG A 84 15.41 1.43 19.29
C ARG A 84 15.19 2.37 20.48
N ASN A 85 15.40 3.68 20.29
CA ASN A 85 15.29 4.68 21.36
C ASN A 85 14.29 5.80 21.03
N LYS A 86 13.52 5.68 19.94
CA LYS A 86 12.66 6.76 19.44
C LYS A 86 11.44 6.20 18.72
N THR A 87 10.28 6.76 19.07
CA THR A 87 9.05 6.62 18.29
C THR A 87 9.05 7.69 17.21
N MET A 88 8.86 7.30 15.95
CA MET A 88 8.81 8.25 14.84
C MET A 88 7.71 7.89 13.85
N SER A 89 7.31 8.89 13.08
CA SER A 89 6.36 8.73 12.00
C SER A 89 7.01 8.06 10.79
N VAL A 90 6.22 7.38 9.95
CA VAL A 90 6.70 6.76 8.70
C VAL A 90 7.47 7.76 7.82
N THR A 91 7.01 9.01 7.82
CA THR A 91 7.60 10.14 7.10
C THR A 91 9.00 10.48 7.61
N GLU A 92 9.20 10.47 8.92
CA GLU A 92 10.48 10.75 9.55
C GLU A 92 11.44 9.57 9.43
N ILE A 93 10.94 8.34 9.56
CA ILE A 93 11.73 7.11 9.42
C ILE A 93 12.34 7.04 8.02
N ALA A 94 11.56 7.32 6.97
CA ALA A 94 12.07 7.33 5.60
C ALA A 94 13.24 8.30 5.43
N SER A 95 13.10 9.54 5.92
CA SER A 95 14.17 10.55 5.88
C SER A 95 15.38 10.15 6.73
N ALA A 96 15.14 9.58 7.91
CA ALA A 96 16.20 9.20 8.83
C ALA A 96 17.02 8.00 8.30
N VAL A 97 16.37 7.03 7.64
CA VAL A 97 17.03 5.89 7.00
C VAL A 97 17.90 6.34 5.82
N GLN A 98 17.45 7.31 5.03
CA GLN A 98 18.28 7.91 3.97
C GLN A 98 19.47 8.68 4.55
N LYS A 99 19.26 9.48 5.61
CA LYS A 99 20.33 10.18 6.33
C LYS A 99 21.35 9.21 6.97
N ALA A 100 20.89 8.04 7.41
CA ALA A 100 21.75 6.95 7.90
C ALA A 100 22.57 6.26 6.80
N GLY A 101 22.47 6.72 5.54
CA GLY A 101 23.27 6.25 4.42
C GLY A 101 22.61 5.16 3.58
N TYR A 102 21.32 4.85 3.82
CA TYR A 102 20.59 3.89 2.99
C TYR A 102 20.29 4.49 1.62
N ARG A 103 20.87 3.94 0.57
CA ARG A 103 20.66 4.40 -0.81
C ARG A 103 19.45 3.70 -1.41
N THR A 104 18.48 4.48 -1.87
CA THR A 104 17.29 3.97 -2.54
C THR A 104 16.99 4.83 -3.76
N ASN A 105 16.71 4.18 -4.89
CA ASN A 105 16.24 4.83 -6.11
C ASN A 105 14.72 4.62 -6.30
N ALA A 106 14.03 4.15 -5.26
CA ALA A 106 12.60 3.88 -5.33
C ALA A 106 11.81 5.17 -5.04
N GLU A 107 11.00 5.59 -6.01
CA GLU A 107 10.07 6.72 -5.88
C GLU A 107 9.07 6.50 -4.73
N ASN A 108 8.58 5.26 -4.58
CA ASN A 108 7.66 4.84 -3.52
C ASN A 108 8.35 4.38 -2.22
N PHE A 109 9.48 5.00 -1.84
CA PHE A 109 10.25 4.56 -0.67
C PHE A 109 9.45 4.61 0.64
N ARG A 110 8.58 5.62 0.83
CA ARG A 110 7.66 5.71 1.99
C ARG A 110 6.76 4.48 2.11
N THR A 111 6.20 4.04 0.99
CA THR A 111 5.34 2.85 0.93
C THR A 111 6.11 1.59 1.27
N ILE A 112 7.35 1.46 0.77
CA ILE A 112 8.23 0.34 1.10
C ILE A 112 8.52 0.31 2.61
N VAL A 113 8.85 1.47 3.21
CA VAL A 113 9.08 1.60 4.66
C VAL A 113 7.82 1.21 5.45
N ASN A 114 6.64 1.70 5.05
CA ASN A 114 5.38 1.34 5.71
C ASN A 114 5.10 -0.18 5.61
N GLN A 115 5.31 -0.78 4.44
CA GLN A 115 5.15 -2.22 4.25
C GLN A 115 6.12 -3.01 5.13
N THR A 116 7.36 -2.54 5.30
CA THR A 116 8.31 -3.20 6.21
C THR A 116 7.91 -3.06 7.68
N LEU A 117 7.39 -1.89 8.10
CA LEU A 117 6.91 -1.68 9.47
C LEU A 117 5.71 -2.55 9.83
N ILE A 118 4.84 -2.85 8.85
CA ILE A 118 3.65 -3.67 9.05
C ILE A 118 3.98 -5.18 9.02
N LYS A 119 4.97 -5.60 8.23
CA LYS A 119 5.31 -7.01 8.02
C LYS A 119 6.31 -7.59 9.00
N ASP A 120 7.10 -6.75 9.65
CA ASP A 120 8.18 -7.19 10.52
C ASP A 120 7.76 -7.03 11.99
N ASP A 121 7.72 -8.14 12.72
CA ASP A 121 7.29 -8.20 14.13
C ASP A 121 8.20 -7.40 15.08
N ARG A 122 9.36 -6.97 14.59
CA ARG A 122 10.32 -6.11 15.31
C ARG A 122 9.82 -4.67 15.47
N PHE A 123 8.71 -4.28 14.87
CA PHE A 123 8.15 -2.93 15.01
C PHE A 123 6.75 -2.97 15.59
N LYS A 124 6.48 -2.06 16.51
CA LYS A 124 5.16 -1.91 17.15
C LYS A 124 4.55 -0.58 16.76
N LYS A 125 3.27 -0.62 16.43
CA LYS A 125 2.47 0.59 16.18
C LYS A 125 2.04 1.18 17.51
N VAL A 126 2.53 2.38 17.83
CA VAL A 126 2.21 3.08 19.09
C VAL A 126 0.96 3.92 18.93
N ALA A 127 0.81 4.60 17.78
CA ALA A 127 -0.35 5.42 17.46
C ALA A 127 -0.58 5.44 15.93
N ARG A 128 -1.62 6.14 15.46
CA ARG A 128 -1.88 6.28 14.03
C ARG A 128 -0.67 6.92 13.33
N GLY A 129 0.02 6.12 12.50
CA GLY A 129 1.19 6.54 11.75
C GLY A 129 2.50 6.62 12.53
N GLN A 130 2.52 6.19 13.81
CA GLN A 130 3.68 6.24 14.70
C GLN A 130 4.15 4.82 15.04
N TYR A 131 5.44 4.57 14.84
CA TYR A 131 6.04 3.25 15.05
C TYR A 131 7.27 3.35 15.98
N THR A 132 7.49 2.29 16.75
CA THR A 132 8.65 2.10 17.61
C THR A 132 9.25 0.72 17.39
N ALA A 133 10.51 0.51 17.79
CA ALA A 133 11.11 -0.82 17.81
C ALA A 133 10.51 -1.63 18.99
N ALA A 134 10.24 -2.91 18.74
CA ALA A 134 9.62 -3.85 19.67
C ALA A 134 10.50 -4.18 20.87
#